data_AF-A0A8S3GMP4-F1
#
_entry.id   AF-A0A8S3GMP4-F1
#
_cell.length_a   1.000
_cell.length_b   1.000
_cell.length_c   1.000
_cell.angle_alpha   90.00
_cell.angle_beta   90.00
_cell.angle_gamma   90.00
#
_symmetry.space_group_name_H-M   'P 1'
#
loop_
_entity.id
_entity.type
_entity.pdbx_description
1 polymer ?
#
loop_
_entity_poly.entity_id
_entity_poly.type
_entity_poly.pdbx_seq_one_letter_code
_entity_poly.pdbx_strand_id
1 'polypeptide(L)'
;LLTLFVPWRSVHDLCALNQTWTEALEVQKPLISPALPKIIDNIQLLHECKHDQDEHLRQVLVEAQSDNSIDPILIPNYYEEDQNTEEDDREQPLQMLSIANEATTNAYSASNGNQEQRYLNDALQAIDNTDRFALLNGEC
;
A
#
# COMPACT_ATOMS: atom_id res chain seq x y z
N LEU A 1 27.63 -18.44 -3.94
CA LEU A 1 27.22 -17.06 -4.28
C LEU A 1 27.50 -16.74 -5.75
N LEU A 2 28.66 -17.11 -6.32
CA LEU A 2 28.97 -16.85 -7.74
C LEU A 2 28.02 -17.49 -8.76
N THR A 3 27.30 -18.57 -8.44
CA THR A 3 26.26 -19.14 -9.32
C THR A 3 25.07 -18.21 -9.57
N LEU A 4 24.82 -17.21 -8.73
CA LEU A 4 23.80 -16.18 -9.00
C LEU A 4 24.35 -15.00 -9.81
N PHE A 5 25.67 -14.96 -10.06
CA PHE A 5 26.38 -13.85 -10.68
C PHE A 5 27.35 -14.26 -11.79
N VAL A 6 27.29 -15.52 -12.27
CA VAL A 6 27.91 -15.87 -13.55
C VAL A 6 27.16 -15.06 -14.62
N PRO A 7 27.85 -14.37 -15.54
CA PRO A 7 27.16 -13.70 -16.63
C PRO A 7 26.63 -14.78 -17.55
N TRP A 8 25.40 -15.22 -17.30
CA TRP A 8 24.63 -16.09 -18.19
C TRP A 8 24.35 -15.30 -19.47
N ARG A 9 25.28 -15.37 -20.42
CA ARG A 9 25.21 -14.64 -21.70
C ARG A 9 24.37 -15.39 -22.71
N SER A 10 24.22 -16.70 -22.52
CA SER A 10 23.45 -17.57 -23.37
C SER A 10 22.70 -18.60 -22.53
N VAL A 11 21.54 -19.05 -23.04
CA VAL A 11 20.80 -20.18 -22.47
C VAL A 11 21.69 -21.43 -22.38
N HIS A 12 22.67 -21.56 -23.27
CA HIS A 12 23.63 -22.67 -23.28
C HIS A 12 24.61 -22.68 -22.12
N ASP A 13 24.73 -21.58 -21.36
CA ASP A 13 25.55 -21.54 -20.16
C ASP A 13 24.90 -22.33 -19.00
N LEU A 14 23.57 -22.51 -19.07
CA LEU A 14 22.76 -23.22 -18.08
C LEU A 14 22.15 -24.52 -18.65
N CYS A 15 21.84 -24.53 -19.95
CA CYS A 15 21.02 -25.54 -20.60
C CYS A 15 21.61 -26.00 -21.94
N ALA A 16 22.14 -27.23 -21.99
CA ALA A 16 22.57 -27.86 -23.24
C ALA A 16 21.41 -27.97 -24.26
N LEU A 17 21.75 -27.98 -25.55
CA LEU A 17 20.77 -27.98 -26.66
C LEU A 17 19.77 -29.15 -26.64
N ASN A 18 20.12 -30.25 -25.97
CA ASN A 18 19.33 -31.47 -25.89
C ASN A 18 18.81 -31.77 -24.47
N GLN A 19 18.96 -30.84 -23.53
CA GLN A 19 18.49 -31.03 -22.16
C GLN A 19 17.30 -30.10 -21.87
N THR A 20 16.38 -30.60 -21.06
CA THR A 20 15.31 -29.77 -20.51
C THR A 20 15.82 -28.96 -19.33
N TRP A 21 15.14 -27.85 -19.00
CA TRP A 21 15.47 -27.03 -17.84
C TRP A 21 15.43 -27.80 -16.52
N THR A 22 14.52 -28.76 -16.40
CA THR A 22 14.40 -29.61 -15.22
C THR A 22 15.63 -30.50 -15.07
N GLU A 23 16.07 -31.15 -16.16
CA GLU A 23 17.27 -31.98 -16.16
C GLU A 23 18.53 -31.15 -15.87
N ALA A 24 18.64 -29.97 -16.48
CA ALA A 24 19.72 -29.02 -16.21
C ALA A 24 19.83 -28.68 -14.72
N LEU A 25 18.69 -28.36 -14.10
CA LEU A 25 18.60 -28.01 -12.69
C LEU A 25 18.97 -29.18 -11.78
N GLU A 26 18.48 -30.40 -12.05
CA GLU A 26 18.83 -31.59 -11.27
C GLU A 26 20.33 -31.90 -11.32
N VAL A 27 20.96 -31.72 -12.48
CA VAL A 27 22.43 -31.89 -12.63
C VAL A 27 23.19 -30.83 -11.83
N GLN A 28 22.66 -29.61 -11.75
CA GLN A 28 23.33 -28.48 -11.10
C GLN A 28 23.07 -28.39 -9.60
N LYS A 29 21.93 -28.90 -9.10
CA LYS A 29 21.55 -28.98 -7.68
C LYS A 29 22.66 -29.50 -6.75
N PRO A 30 23.38 -30.60 -7.04
CA PRO A 30 24.46 -31.09 -6.17
C PRO A 30 25.72 -30.21 -6.19
N LEU A 31 25.92 -29.41 -7.25
CA LEU A 31 27.06 -28.48 -7.38
C LEU A 31 26.79 -27.15 -6.65
N ILE A 32 25.54 -26.91 -6.28
CA ILE A 32 25.11 -25.70 -5.60
C ILE A 32 25.32 -25.84 -4.09
N SER A 33 25.97 -24.84 -3.50
CA SER A 33 26.14 -24.77 -2.04
C SER A 33 24.79 -24.86 -1.33
N PRO A 34 24.67 -25.61 -0.21
CA PRO A 34 23.41 -25.77 0.52
C PRO A 34 22.84 -24.47 1.11
N ALA A 35 23.62 -23.38 1.14
CA ALA A 35 23.13 -22.05 1.52
C ALA A 35 22.39 -21.33 0.37
N LEU A 36 22.65 -21.70 -0.88
CA LEU A 36 22.10 -21.02 -2.05
C LEU A 36 20.61 -21.30 -2.29
N PRO A 37 20.06 -22.52 -2.07
CA PRO A 37 18.63 -22.76 -2.15
C PRO A 37 17.84 -21.78 -1.29
N LYS A 38 18.29 -21.54 -0.05
CA LYS A 38 17.67 -20.54 0.83
C LYS A 38 17.69 -19.13 0.25
N ILE A 39 18.76 -18.76 -0.46
CA ILE A 39 18.84 -17.46 -1.12
C ILE A 39 17.85 -17.38 -2.29
N ILE A 40 17.75 -18.46 -3.09
CA ILE A 40 16.80 -18.55 -4.20
C ILE A 40 15.36 -18.47 -3.67
N ASP A 41 15.04 -19.23 -2.62
CA ASP A 41 13.72 -19.24 -1.98
C ASP A 41 13.37 -17.85 -1.44
N ASN A 42 14.32 -17.16 -0.80
CA ASN A 42 14.10 -15.80 -0.31
C ASN A 42 13.86 -14.79 -1.43
N ILE A 43 14.59 -14.90 -2.55
CA ILE A 43 14.38 -14.04 -3.72
C ILE A 43 12.99 -14.30 -4.30
N GLN A 44 12.60 -15.57 -4.44
CA GLN A 44 11.28 -15.96 -4.93
C GLN A 44 10.16 -15.38 -4.03
N LEU A 45 10.26 -15.57 -2.72
CA LEU A 45 9.30 -15.04 -1.75
C LEU A 45 9.21 -13.51 -1.79
N LEU A 46 10.33 -12.82 -1.97
CA LEU A 46 10.36 -11.37 -2.12
C LEU A 46 9.56 -10.91 -3.36
N HIS A 47 9.72 -11.62 -4.48
CA HIS A 47 8.99 -11.30 -5.70
C HIS A 47 7.48 -11.56 -5.57
N GLU A 48 7.10 -12.67 -4.94
CA GLU A 48 5.70 -13.01 -4.66
C GLU A 48 5.05 -11.95 -3.76
N CYS A 49 5.69 -11.62 -2.63
CA CYS A 49 5.17 -10.61 -1.71
C CYS A 49 5.03 -9.23 -2.37
N LYS A 50 5.99 -8.85 -3.22
CA LYS A 50 5.88 -7.61 -3.99
C LYS A 50 4.73 -7.66 -4.98
N HIS A 51 4.55 -8.78 -5.69
CA HIS A 51 3.45 -8.95 -6.64
C HIS A 51 2.09 -8.79 -5.95
N ASP A 52 1.90 -9.45 -4.81
CA ASP A 52 0.66 -9.36 -4.03
C ASP A 52 0.42 -7.93 -3.51
N GLN A 53 1.48 -7.26 -3.06
CA GLN A 53 1.41 -5.86 -2.65
C GLN A 53 1.00 -4.94 -3.81
N ASP A 54 1.62 -5.09 -4.97
CA ASP A 54 1.34 -4.28 -6.16
C ASP A 54 -0.08 -4.53 -6.68
N GLU A 55 -0.55 -5.79 -6.65
CA GLU A 55 -1.94 -6.13 -6.99
C GLU A 55 -2.93 -5.49 -6.02
N HIS A 56 -2.69 -5.62 -4.71
CA HIS A 56 -3.55 -5.02 -3.69
C HIS A 56 -3.59 -3.49 -3.83
N LEU A 57 -2.45 -2.85 -4.03
CA LEU A 57 -2.39 -1.40 -4.27
C LEU A 57 -3.20 -1.00 -5.51
N ARG A 58 -3.10 -1.76 -6.60
CA ARG A 58 -3.93 -1.54 -7.79
C ARG A 58 -5.42 -1.64 -7.48
N GLN A 59 -5.84 -2.62 -6.69
CA GLN A 59 -7.24 -2.80 -6.30
C GLN A 59 -7.75 -1.59 -5.49
N VAL A 60 -6.98 -1.17 -4.48
CA VAL A 60 -7.31 0.01 -3.65
C VAL A 60 -7.43 1.28 -4.50
N LEU A 61 -6.53 1.48 -5.47
CA LEU A 61 -6.60 2.63 -6.38
C LEU A 61 -7.82 2.59 -7.29
N VAL A 62 -8.25 1.41 -7.73
CA VAL A 62 -9.47 1.24 -8.54
C VAL A 62 -10.72 1.51 -7.69
N GLU A 63 -10.76 0.99 -6.46
CA GLU A 63 -11.88 1.19 -5.52
C GLU A 63 -12.06 2.66 -5.16
N ALA A 64 -10.96 3.35 -4.84
CA ALA A 64 -10.96 4.80 -4.59
C ALA A 64 -11.40 5.62 -5.81
N GLN A 65 -11.24 5.10 -7.03
CA GLN A 65 -11.77 5.75 -8.24
C GLN A 65 -13.25 5.49 -8.46
N SER A 66 -13.76 4.32 -8.09
CA SER A 66 -15.18 3.97 -8.21
C SER A 66 -16.08 4.68 -7.20
N ASP A 67 -15.55 5.08 -6.04
CA ASP A 67 -16.27 5.85 -5.03
C ASP A 67 -16.28 7.37 -5.30
N ASN A 68 -15.75 7.82 -6.44
CA ASN A 68 -15.86 9.20 -6.88
C ASN A 68 -17.24 9.50 -7.49
N SER A 69 -18.30 9.38 -6.69
CA SER A 69 -19.38 10.36 -6.76
C SER A 69 -18.80 11.65 -6.17
N ILE A 70 -18.05 12.41 -6.96
CA ILE A 70 -17.64 13.76 -6.58
C ILE A 70 -18.94 14.49 -6.24
N ASP A 71 -19.11 14.87 -4.97
CA ASP A 71 -20.27 15.62 -4.52
C ASP A 71 -20.42 16.83 -5.46
N PRO A 72 -21.60 17.10 -6.04
CA PRO A 72 -21.78 18.20 -7.00
C PRO A 72 -21.35 19.58 -6.45
N ILE A 73 -21.25 19.69 -5.12
CA ILE A 73 -20.72 20.85 -4.39
C ILE A 73 -19.23 21.11 -4.68
N LEU A 74 -18.46 20.09 -5.04
CA LEU A 74 -17.03 20.17 -5.35
C LEU A 74 -16.73 20.39 -6.83
N ILE A 75 -17.75 20.54 -7.69
CA ILE A 75 -17.58 20.98 -9.07
C ILE A 75 -17.64 22.50 -9.05
N PRO A 76 -16.52 23.23 -9.21
CA PRO A 76 -16.57 24.67 -9.34
C PRO A 76 -17.39 24.97 -10.59
N ASN A 77 -18.50 25.68 -10.42
CA ASN A 77 -19.27 26.18 -11.53
C ASN A 77 -18.42 27.27 -12.19
N TYR A 78 -17.56 26.87 -13.14
CA TYR A 78 -16.84 27.80 -13.98
C TYR A 78 -17.89 28.46 -14.87
N TYR A 79 -18.43 29.57 -14.39
CA TYR A 79 -19.03 30.56 -15.26
C TYR A 79 -17.87 31.07 -16.14
N GLU A 80 -17.89 30.69 -17.41
CA GLU A 80 -17.12 31.41 -18.43
C GLU A 80 -17.74 32.80 -18.55
N GLU A 81 -17.35 33.71 -17.66
CA GLU A 81 -17.64 35.12 -17.84
C GLU A 81 -16.50 35.79 -18.60
N ASP A 82 -16.94 36.50 -19.61
CA ASP A 82 -16.24 37.09 -20.73
C ASP A 82 -15.11 38.05 -20.30
N GLN A 83 -14.16 38.20 -21.22
CA GLN A 83 -12.89 38.88 -21.12
C GLN A 83 -12.97 40.29 -20.48
N ASN A 84 -11.86 40.62 -19.79
CA ASN A 84 -11.33 41.96 -19.45
C ASN A 84 -11.45 42.39 -17.98
N THR A 85 -10.57 41.88 -17.14
CA THR A 85 -9.87 42.72 -16.16
C THR A 85 -8.57 42.05 -15.71
N GLU A 86 -7.46 42.74 -15.93
CA GLU A 86 -6.16 42.46 -15.33
C GLU A 86 -6.28 42.62 -13.81
N GLU A 87 -6.09 41.53 -13.07
CA GLU A 87 -5.27 41.45 -11.85
C GLU A 87 -5.29 39.98 -11.42
N ASP A 88 -4.20 39.25 -11.75
CA ASP A 88 -3.92 37.89 -11.28
C ASP A 88 -3.69 37.95 -9.76
N ASP A 89 -4.78 38.04 -9.01
CA ASP A 89 -4.79 38.08 -7.56
C ASP A 89 -4.46 36.67 -7.02
N ARG A 90 -3.17 36.44 -6.80
CA ARG A 90 -2.59 35.16 -6.34
C ARG A 90 -3.16 34.66 -5.02
N GLU A 91 -3.89 35.51 -4.30
CA GLU A 91 -4.52 35.22 -3.03
C GLU A 91 -5.84 34.46 -3.21
N GLN A 92 -6.50 34.60 -4.36
CA GLN A 92 -7.77 33.96 -4.67
C GLN A 92 -7.71 32.41 -4.70
N PRO A 93 -6.73 31.76 -5.38
CA PRO A 93 -6.59 30.31 -5.29
C PRO A 93 -6.17 29.83 -3.90
N LEU A 94 -5.40 30.62 -3.14
CA LEU A 94 -5.02 30.27 -1.77
C LEU A 94 -6.23 30.32 -0.82
N GLN A 95 -7.09 31.31 -0.99
CA GLN A 95 -8.33 31.45 -0.22
C GLN A 95 -9.29 30.30 -0.52
N MET A 96 -9.39 29.91 -1.79
CA MET A 96 -10.19 28.76 -2.22
C MET A 96 -9.65 27.43 -1.66
N LEU A 97 -8.33 27.25 -1.62
CA LEU A 97 -7.69 26.09 -0.98
C LEU A 97 -7.91 26.07 0.54
N SER A 98 -7.90 27.23 1.19
CA SER A 98 -8.19 27.34 2.62
C SER A 98 -9.62 26.88 2.95
N ILE A 99 -10.60 27.34 2.17
CA ILE A 99 -12.01 26.96 2.34
C ILE A 99 -12.21 25.46 2.10
N ALA A 100 -11.58 24.92 1.05
CA ALA A 100 -11.65 23.49 0.76
C ALA A 100 -11.03 22.65 1.90
N ASN A 101 -9.86 23.03 2.39
CA ASN A 101 -9.20 22.33 3.49
C ASN A 101 -10.03 22.37 4.79
N GLU A 102 -10.65 23.51 5.11
CA GLU A 102 -11.52 23.65 6.28
C GLU A 102 -12.78 22.79 6.16
N ALA A 103 -13.43 22.80 4.99
CA ALA A 103 -14.61 21.96 4.73
C ALA A 103 -14.28 20.46 4.81
N THR A 104 -13.17 20.02 4.21
CA THR A 104 -12.71 18.63 4.29
C THR A 104 -12.36 18.22 5.73
N THR A 105 -11.65 19.08 6.48
CA THR A 105 -11.28 18.80 7.88
C THR A 105 -12.51 18.68 8.78
N ASN A 106 -13.50 19.56 8.60
CA ASN A 106 -14.74 19.52 9.37
C ASN A 106 -15.58 18.29 9.04
N ALA A 107 -15.68 17.92 7.75
CA ALA A 107 -16.39 16.72 7.31
C ALA A 107 -15.73 15.43 7.84
N TYR A 108 -14.40 15.36 7.77
CA TYR A 108 -13.63 14.23 8.30
C TYR A 108 -13.76 14.12 9.82
N SER A 109 -13.67 15.25 10.53
CA SER A 109 -13.82 15.28 12.00
C SER A 109 -15.23 14.86 12.46
N ALA A 110 -16.27 15.22 11.70
CA ALA A 110 -17.64 14.82 11.99
C ALA A 110 -17.90 13.32 11.68
N SER A 111 -17.20 12.76 10.69
CA SER A 111 -17.34 11.35 10.28
C SER A 111 -16.51 10.39 11.15
N ASN A 112 -15.21 10.68 11.34
CA ASN A 112 -14.28 9.76 11.98
C ASN A 112 -14.22 9.86 13.51
N GLY A 113 -14.60 11.00 14.10
CA GLY A 113 -14.61 11.16 15.55
C GLY A 113 -15.44 10.05 16.23
N ASN A 114 -16.62 9.78 15.70
CA ASN A 114 -17.54 8.78 16.24
C ASN A 114 -17.05 7.33 16.08
N GLN A 115 -16.31 7.04 15.00
CA GLN A 115 -15.87 5.67 14.68
C GLN A 115 -14.63 5.29 15.49
N GLU A 116 -13.65 6.18 15.62
CA GLU A 116 -12.48 5.94 16.50
C GLU A 116 -12.89 5.84 17.97
N GLN A 117 -13.83 6.68 18.42
CA GLN A 117 -14.36 6.62 19.79
C GLN A 117 -15.11 5.30 20.06
N ARG A 118 -15.79 4.73 19.07
CA ARG A 118 -16.40 3.40 19.17
C ARG A 118 -15.35 2.31 19.33
N TYR A 119 -14.33 2.27 18.48
CA TYR A 119 -13.26 1.28 18.61
C TYR A 119 -12.53 1.36 19.95
N LEU A 120 -12.30 2.57 20.45
CA LEU A 120 -11.68 2.79 21.76
C LEU A 120 -12.57 2.25 22.89
N ASN A 121 -13.87 2.55 22.86
CA ASN A 121 -14.82 2.06 23.86
C ASN A 121 -14.99 0.54 23.81
N ASP A 122 -15.06 -0.05 22.61
CA ASP A 122 -15.16 -1.50 22.44
C ASP A 122 -13.91 -2.20 22.98
N ALA A 123 -12.72 -1.63 22.76
CA ALA A 123 -11.46 -2.15 23.30
C ALA A 123 -11.42 -2.05 24.84
N LEU A 124 -11.85 -0.92 25.41
CA LEU A 124 -11.94 -0.76 26.87
C LEU A 124 -12.95 -1.73 27.50
N GLN A 125 -14.11 -1.93 26.87
CA GLN A 125 -15.12 -2.89 27.31
C GLN A 125 -14.63 -4.33 27.24
N ALA A 126 -13.89 -4.71 26.19
CA ALA A 126 -13.30 -6.03 26.08
C ALA A 126 -12.23 -6.28 27.17
N ILE A 127 -11.49 -5.24 27.54
CA ILE A 127 -10.51 -5.31 28.64
C ILE A 127 -11.22 -5.49 30.00
N ASP A 128 -12.30 -4.76 30.25
CA ASP A 128 -13.08 -4.86 31.49
C ASP A 128 -13.74 -6.25 31.63
N ASN A 129 -14.33 -6.75 30.55
CA ASN A 129 -14.99 -8.07 30.51
C ASN A 129 -14.03 -9.25 30.74
N THR A 130 -12.72 -9.06 30.53
CA THR A 130 -11.74 -10.15 30.68
C THR A 130 -11.12 -10.21 32.07
N ASP A 131 -11.49 -9.30 32.98
CA ASP A 131 -10.98 -9.20 34.37
C ASP A 131 -9.45 -9.27 34.47
N ARG A 132 -8.76 -9.01 33.35
CA ARG A 132 -7.35 -9.33 33.14
C ARG A 132 -6.42 -8.50 34.02
N PHE A 133 -6.91 -7.37 34.50
CA PHE A 133 -6.21 -6.44 35.40
C PHE A 133 -6.77 -6.44 36.84
N ALA A 134 -7.76 -7.28 37.17
CA ALA A 134 -8.30 -7.37 38.54
C ALA A 134 -7.22 -7.76 39.57
N LEU A 135 -6.22 -8.53 39.14
CA LEU A 135 -5.06 -8.92 39.96
C LEU A 135 -4.02 -7.80 40.18
N LEU A 136 -4.11 -6.69 39.45
CA LEU A 136 -3.23 -5.53 39.64
C LEU A 136 -3.81 -4.48 40.59
N ASN A 137 -5.13 -4.53 40.83
CA ASN A 137 -5.83 -3.68 41.80
C ASN A 137 -6.09 -4.39 43.14
N GLY A 138 -5.65 -5.64 43.29
CA GLY A 138 -5.53 -6.31 44.59
C GLY A 138 -4.25 -5.84 45.28
N GLU A 139 -4.40 -4.90 46.22
CA GLU A 139 -3.36 -4.30 47.04
C GLU A 139 -2.43 -5.33 47.72
N CYS A 140 -1.21 -4.88 48.03
CA CYS A 140 -0.34 -5.50 49.05
C CYS A 140 -1.05 -5.68 50.40
#